data_AF-A0AA36MQG3-F1
#
_entry.id   AF-A0AA36MQG3-F1
#
_cell.length_a   1.000
_cell.length_b   1.000
_cell.length_c   1.000
_cell.angle_alpha   90.00
_cell.angle_beta   90.00
_cell.angle_gamma   90.00
#
_symmetry.space_group_name_H-M   'P 1'
#
loop_
_entity.id
_entity.type
_entity.pdbx_description
1 polymer ?
#
loop_
_entity_poly.entity_id
_entity_poly.type
_entity_poly.pdbx_seq_one_letter_code
_entity_poly.pdbx_strand_id
1 'polypeptide(L)'
;MALFRALLVHLLRWADAQDCSGHGVTWGPGIGPPPDGCAGPATPGPTTQAPSGGGGTSGSCSNPSCGSPPCAAPLLGDVGCTTVAGQVSYDHEMLKAGDTIALNAHIYGPFEAGFGAQQENIIKNWGCSDASVVYDNEGGTDVGTAEARVAYLCNIQFPRLSGGVYYGVVGQCGGHTHDYHFHRSFSCLYSLSGGHSSKVGVVASYSMYGKWEDYAQQRLPLLDACGAHIGPTPESSTPVYHYHVQDGPPFTVACYGPSSSGGLVSVALCRSLHSQCDDDGGSGTTFTLKDKSVTYDRFCPCFDAAGSNMGSSIQELPALSSGEIYYSASHSGDTTTTVPSSQSTTLATQPMTETTTETAPETTEAETTEAQTTAETTAASTSSPGTTTTAASGSTAVDSTTAFASSGTSASTTAGATTAAATATPAATTRSVINVSLASAAVRSWSAGLVGLAVVTSAVF
;
A
#
# COMPACT_ATOMS: atom_id res chain seq x y z
N MET A 1 -5.58 64.21 -39.04
CA MET A 1 -5.12 63.65 -37.74
C MET A 1 -6.15 62.77 -37.01
N ALA A 2 -7.42 62.65 -37.44
CA ALA A 2 -8.38 61.74 -36.76
C ALA A 2 -8.24 60.25 -37.17
N LEU A 3 -7.90 59.96 -38.44
CA LEU A 3 -7.83 58.58 -38.95
C LEU A 3 -6.71 57.71 -38.34
N PHE A 4 -5.62 58.31 -37.88
CA PHE A 4 -4.47 57.56 -37.33
C PHE A 4 -4.68 57.04 -35.90
N ARG A 5 -5.71 57.50 -35.17
CA ARG A 5 -6.04 56.96 -33.83
C ARG A 5 -6.95 55.73 -33.87
N ALA A 6 -7.67 55.49 -34.96
CA ALA A 6 -8.54 54.31 -35.09
C ALA A 6 -7.75 53.01 -35.34
N LEU A 7 -6.65 53.10 -36.09
CA LEU A 7 -5.84 51.93 -36.47
C LEU A 7 -5.01 51.36 -35.30
N LEU A 8 -4.55 52.23 -34.37
CA LEU A 8 -3.74 51.81 -33.23
C LEU A 8 -4.53 51.04 -32.16
N VAL A 9 -5.86 51.22 -32.10
CA VAL A 9 -6.74 50.51 -31.16
C VAL A 9 -7.10 49.10 -31.65
N HIS A 10 -6.96 48.81 -32.94
CA HIS A 10 -7.19 47.47 -33.51
C HIS A 10 -5.95 46.55 -33.48
N LEU A 11 -4.74 47.10 -33.29
CA LEU A 11 -3.49 46.33 -33.20
C LEU A 11 -3.07 45.97 -31.76
N LEU A 12 -3.83 46.41 -30.74
CA LEU A 12 -3.58 46.16 -29.32
C LEU A 12 -4.65 45.25 -28.66
N ARG A 13 -5.35 44.43 -29.46
CA ARG A 13 -6.36 43.45 -29.01
C ARG A 13 -6.11 42.02 -29.51
N TRP A 14 -4.84 41.70 -29.77
CA TRP A 14 -4.35 40.39 -30.18
C TRP A 14 -3.22 39.86 -29.27
N ALA A 15 -3.24 40.29 -28.01
CA ALA A 15 -2.66 39.57 -26.89
C ALA A 15 -3.83 39.13 -25.98
N ASP A 16 -3.64 38.07 -25.20
CA ASP A 16 -4.63 37.44 -24.31
C ASP A 16 -5.72 36.57 -25.00
N ALA A 17 -5.46 36.07 -26.21
CA ALA A 17 -6.04 34.79 -26.62
C ALA A 17 -5.22 33.68 -25.95
N GLN A 18 -5.71 33.14 -24.83
CA GLN A 18 -5.06 32.01 -24.15
C GLN A 18 -4.98 30.82 -25.11
N ASP A 19 -3.77 30.29 -25.27
CA ASP A 19 -3.50 29.19 -26.19
C ASP A 19 -4.02 27.87 -25.60
N CYS A 20 -5.19 27.44 -26.07
CA CYS A 20 -5.76 26.15 -25.69
C CYS A 20 -5.20 24.98 -26.52
N SER A 21 -4.20 25.17 -27.39
CA SER A 21 -3.61 24.10 -28.21
C SER A 21 -2.72 23.14 -27.40
N GLY A 22 -3.39 22.35 -26.56
CA GLY A 22 -2.81 21.43 -25.58
C GLY A 22 -3.81 21.05 -24.48
N HIS A 23 -4.88 21.84 -24.31
CA HIS A 23 -5.89 21.66 -23.25
C HIS A 23 -7.18 21.07 -23.82
N GLY A 24 -7.23 19.74 -23.95
CA GLY A 24 -8.26 19.09 -24.76
C GLY A 24 -8.68 17.66 -24.40
N VAL A 25 -8.29 17.08 -23.26
CA VAL A 25 -8.99 15.97 -22.56
C VAL A 25 -8.44 15.84 -21.12
N THR A 26 -9.27 15.31 -20.22
CA THR A 26 -8.95 14.91 -18.83
C THR A 26 -8.24 15.95 -17.94
N TRP A 27 -9.03 16.85 -17.35
CA TRP A 27 -8.70 17.44 -16.04
C TRP A 27 -9.08 16.41 -14.96
N GLY A 28 -8.10 15.88 -14.24
CA GLY A 28 -8.32 15.07 -13.04
C GLY A 28 -8.48 15.94 -11.79
N PRO A 29 -9.22 15.51 -10.76
CA PRO A 29 -9.21 16.18 -9.46
C PRO A 29 -7.81 16.12 -8.83
N GLY A 30 -7.41 17.18 -8.12
CA GLY A 30 -6.10 17.30 -7.45
C GLY A 30 -5.24 18.49 -7.92
N ILE A 31 -5.53 19.03 -9.11
CA ILE A 31 -4.95 20.29 -9.60
C ILE A 31 -6.06 21.36 -9.61
N GLY A 32 -5.72 22.59 -9.23
CA GLY A 32 -6.67 23.71 -9.10
C GLY A 32 -7.50 23.99 -10.37
N PRO A 33 -8.61 24.75 -10.26
CA PRO A 33 -9.54 24.95 -11.37
C PRO A 33 -8.84 25.50 -12.62
N PRO A 34 -9.26 25.08 -13.83
CA PRO A 34 -8.70 25.60 -15.08
C PRO A 34 -8.87 27.12 -15.16
N PRO A 35 -7.99 27.83 -15.90
CA PRO A 35 -8.25 29.20 -16.31
C PRO A 35 -9.60 29.32 -17.02
N ASP A 36 -10.31 30.43 -16.78
CA ASP A 36 -11.63 30.68 -17.36
C ASP A 36 -11.60 30.55 -18.88
N GLY A 37 -12.37 29.60 -19.43
CA GLY A 37 -12.54 29.38 -20.87
C GLY A 37 -12.14 28.00 -21.41
N CYS A 38 -11.48 27.13 -20.62
CA CYS A 38 -10.88 25.89 -21.12
C CYS A 38 -11.72 24.59 -21.01
N ALA A 39 -13.04 24.67 -20.75
CA ALA A 39 -13.87 23.48 -20.54
C ALA A 39 -14.48 22.92 -21.85
N GLY A 40 -13.94 21.81 -22.36
CA GLY A 40 -14.41 21.14 -23.59
C GLY A 40 -15.33 19.93 -23.35
N PRO A 41 -16.19 19.54 -24.33
CA PRO A 41 -17.09 18.39 -24.22
C PRO A 41 -16.37 17.05 -24.48
N ALA A 42 -16.68 16.04 -23.68
CA ALA A 42 -16.08 14.70 -23.80
C ALA A 42 -16.63 13.89 -25.00
N THR A 43 -15.80 13.04 -25.60
CA THR A 43 -16.16 12.08 -26.66
C THR A 43 -15.57 10.68 -26.40
N PRO A 44 -16.18 9.58 -26.90
CA PRO A 44 -15.80 8.22 -26.52
C PRO A 44 -14.81 7.56 -27.50
N GLY A 45 -13.81 6.85 -26.96
CA GLY A 45 -12.83 6.02 -27.69
C GLY A 45 -12.76 4.57 -27.13
N PRO A 46 -12.02 3.65 -27.79
CA PRO A 46 -12.16 2.21 -27.59
C PRO A 46 -11.57 1.66 -26.28
N THR A 47 -12.06 0.50 -25.87
CA THR A 47 -11.93 -0.08 -24.52
C THR A 47 -10.76 -1.04 -24.35
N THR A 48 -9.60 -0.49 -24.01
CA THR A 48 -8.64 -1.09 -23.04
C THR A 48 -8.26 0.04 -22.09
N GLN A 49 -9.24 0.48 -21.30
CA GLN A 49 -9.10 1.64 -20.44
C GLN A 49 -8.30 1.21 -19.21
N ALA A 50 -7.17 1.87 -18.96
CA ALA A 50 -6.51 1.80 -17.65
C ALA A 50 -7.57 2.03 -16.56
N PRO A 51 -7.54 1.28 -15.44
CA PRO A 51 -8.56 1.42 -14.40
C PRO A 51 -8.69 2.90 -14.05
N SER A 52 -9.89 3.46 -14.25
CA SER A 52 -10.08 4.91 -14.20
C SER A 52 -9.76 5.41 -12.81
N GLY A 53 -8.52 5.88 -12.64
CA GLY A 53 -8.03 6.38 -11.36
C GLY A 53 -8.95 7.49 -10.93
N GLY A 54 -9.71 7.24 -9.87
CA GLY A 54 -10.39 8.28 -9.14
C GLY A 54 -9.31 9.13 -8.47
N GLY A 55 -8.75 10.07 -9.22
CA GLY A 55 -7.86 11.08 -8.68
C GLY A 55 -8.57 11.71 -7.49
N GLY A 56 -7.97 11.57 -6.32
CA GLY A 56 -8.61 11.95 -5.06
C GLY A 56 -9.10 13.38 -5.15
N THR A 57 -10.42 13.57 -5.03
CA THR A 57 -10.92 14.90 -4.67
C THR A 57 -10.31 15.26 -3.33
N SER A 58 -9.71 16.44 -3.19
CA SER A 58 -9.05 16.94 -1.97
C SER A 58 -10.02 16.99 -0.79
N GLY A 59 -10.18 15.85 -0.13
CA GLY A 59 -11.22 15.53 0.83
C GLY A 59 -10.74 14.46 1.80
N SER A 60 -11.57 14.09 2.76
CA SER A 60 -11.19 13.10 3.78
C SER A 60 -10.82 11.75 3.15
N CYS A 61 -9.70 11.17 3.58
CA CYS A 61 -9.32 9.80 3.21
C CYS A 61 -10.47 8.80 3.37
N SER A 62 -10.62 7.94 2.37
CA SER A 62 -11.68 6.96 2.23
C SER A 62 -11.14 5.53 2.37
N ASN A 63 -11.19 4.96 3.58
CA ASN A 63 -10.79 3.58 3.81
C ASN A 63 -11.82 2.59 3.19
N PRO A 64 -11.49 1.85 2.11
CA PRO A 64 -12.43 0.96 1.43
C PRO A 64 -12.72 -0.30 2.25
N SER A 65 -13.93 -0.86 2.16
CA SER A 65 -14.33 -2.04 2.93
C SER A 65 -14.28 -3.35 2.14
N CYS A 66 -13.76 -4.43 2.73
CA CYS A 66 -13.87 -5.79 2.20
C CYS A 66 -14.75 -6.66 3.13
N GLY A 67 -16.03 -6.81 2.78
CA GLY A 67 -16.99 -7.56 3.61
C GLY A 67 -16.92 -9.09 3.48
N SER A 68 -16.10 -9.62 2.56
CA SER A 68 -15.91 -11.05 2.33
C SER A 68 -14.51 -11.30 1.75
N PRO A 69 -13.47 -11.29 2.60
CA PRO A 69 -12.09 -11.42 2.13
C PRO A 69 -11.78 -12.82 1.55
N PRO A 70 -10.90 -12.91 0.53
CA PRO A 70 -10.08 -11.81 0.01
C PRO A 70 -10.81 -10.94 -1.04
N CYS A 71 -10.51 -9.64 -1.06
CA CYS A 71 -10.96 -8.70 -2.10
C CYS A 71 -9.76 -8.03 -2.81
N ALA A 72 -9.93 -7.58 -4.05
CA ALA A 72 -8.98 -6.65 -4.67
C ALA A 72 -8.92 -5.32 -3.88
N ALA A 73 -7.73 -4.77 -3.69
CA ALA A 73 -7.56 -3.39 -3.23
C ALA A 73 -7.54 -2.43 -4.43
N PRO A 74 -7.95 -1.16 -4.29
CA PRO A 74 -7.75 -0.15 -5.32
C PRO A 74 -6.29 -0.05 -5.77
N LEU A 75 -6.09 -0.02 -7.09
CA LEU A 75 -4.76 0.04 -7.70
C LEU A 75 -4.18 1.46 -7.69
N LEU A 76 -5.05 2.47 -7.60
CA LEU A 76 -4.77 3.90 -7.52
C LEU A 76 -5.71 4.52 -6.47
N GLY A 77 -5.28 5.59 -5.80
CA GLY A 77 -6.07 6.25 -4.75
C GLY A 77 -6.12 5.43 -3.45
N ASP A 78 -7.03 5.80 -2.55
CA ASP A 78 -7.07 5.25 -1.18
C ASP A 78 -7.25 3.72 -1.12
N VAL A 79 -6.31 3.03 -0.46
CA VAL A 79 -6.46 1.64 0.01
C VAL A 79 -6.66 1.56 1.54
N GLY A 80 -6.46 2.66 2.26
CA GLY A 80 -6.63 2.78 3.71
C GLY A 80 -6.35 4.19 4.19
N CYS A 81 -6.40 4.43 5.51
CA CYS A 81 -6.12 5.74 6.11
C CYS A 81 -5.15 5.64 7.29
N THR A 82 -4.34 6.69 7.50
CA THR A 82 -3.43 6.75 8.66
C THR A 82 -4.20 6.99 9.96
N THR A 83 -3.77 6.37 11.05
CA THR A 83 -4.32 6.58 12.40
C THR A 83 -3.42 7.42 13.30
N VAL A 84 -2.26 7.85 12.79
CA VAL A 84 -1.27 8.67 13.50
C VAL A 84 -0.81 9.83 12.59
N ALA A 85 -0.44 10.94 13.22
CA ALA A 85 0.19 12.07 12.54
C ALA A 85 1.71 11.84 12.42
N GLY A 86 2.35 12.54 11.50
CA GLY A 86 3.81 12.55 11.34
C GLY A 86 4.38 13.96 11.34
N GLN A 87 5.70 14.09 11.42
CA GLN A 87 6.41 15.36 11.23
C GLN A 87 7.41 15.25 10.08
N VAL A 88 7.47 16.29 9.26
CA VAL A 88 8.38 16.37 8.10
C VAL A 88 9.68 17.03 8.53
N SER A 89 10.83 16.39 8.28
CA SER A 89 12.15 16.91 8.66
C SER A 89 12.95 17.53 7.50
N TYR A 90 12.30 17.81 6.39
CA TYR A 90 12.91 18.18 5.12
C TYR A 90 11.94 19.04 4.29
N ASP A 91 12.46 19.80 3.34
CA ASP A 91 11.64 20.48 2.33
C ASP A 91 11.37 19.53 1.15
N HIS A 92 10.13 19.42 0.69
CA HIS A 92 9.79 18.64 -0.51
C HIS A 92 8.49 19.16 -1.12
N GLU A 93 8.59 19.64 -2.37
CA GLU A 93 7.47 20.23 -3.10
C GLU A 93 6.76 21.32 -2.25
N MET A 94 5.50 21.08 -1.90
CA MET A 94 4.69 21.99 -1.08
C MET A 94 4.98 21.90 0.42
N LEU A 95 5.61 20.82 0.91
CA LEU A 95 5.95 20.64 2.31
C LEU A 95 7.28 21.28 2.68
N LYS A 96 7.38 21.69 3.94
CA LYS A 96 8.52 22.34 4.58
C LYS A 96 8.97 21.56 5.81
N ALA A 97 10.24 21.67 6.16
CA ALA A 97 10.74 21.11 7.42
C ALA A 97 10.00 21.74 8.62
N GLY A 98 9.40 20.90 9.47
CA GLY A 98 8.53 21.29 10.58
C GLY A 98 7.03 21.14 10.31
N ASP A 99 6.61 20.89 9.06
CA ASP A 99 5.21 20.62 8.76
C ASP A 99 4.71 19.32 9.40
N THR A 100 3.43 19.27 9.73
CA THR A 100 2.76 18.09 10.28
C THR A 100 1.99 17.36 9.19
N ILE A 101 2.30 16.08 9.01
CA ILE A 101 1.44 15.16 8.24
C ILE A 101 0.23 14.85 9.11
N ALA A 102 -0.96 15.19 8.61
CA ALA A 102 -2.21 15.09 9.38
C ALA A 102 -2.56 13.65 9.78
N LEU A 103 -3.37 13.52 10.85
CA LEU A 103 -4.17 12.32 11.11
C LEU A 103 -5.13 12.07 9.94
N ASN A 104 -5.46 10.81 9.66
CA ASN A 104 -6.36 10.43 8.57
C ASN A 104 -5.86 10.93 7.20
N ALA A 105 -4.53 10.95 7.03
CA ALA A 105 -3.88 11.07 5.74
C ALA A 105 -4.11 9.80 4.92
N HIS A 106 -3.91 9.92 3.61
CA HIS A 106 -4.23 8.89 2.64
C HIS A 106 -3.15 7.81 2.58
N ILE A 107 -3.56 6.54 2.50
CA ILE A 107 -2.70 5.40 2.16
C ILE A 107 -3.08 5.01 0.74
N TYR A 108 -2.23 5.29 -0.24
CA TYR A 108 -2.55 5.03 -1.65
C TYR A 108 -2.18 3.61 -2.08
N GLY A 109 -2.84 3.16 -3.15
CA GLY A 109 -2.53 1.92 -3.84
C GLY A 109 -1.10 1.87 -4.38
N PRO A 110 -0.65 0.69 -4.82
CA PRO A 110 0.76 0.42 -5.08
C PRO A 110 1.34 1.10 -6.33
N PHE A 111 0.53 1.82 -7.12
CA PHE A 111 0.92 2.34 -8.42
C PHE A 111 0.79 3.85 -8.58
N GLU A 112 1.69 4.39 -9.41
CA GLU A 112 1.56 5.73 -9.94
C GLU A 112 0.60 5.76 -11.14
N ALA A 113 -0.19 6.82 -11.24
CA ALA A 113 -1.10 7.05 -12.38
C ALA A 113 -0.36 7.47 -13.67
N GLY A 114 0.96 7.57 -13.64
CA GLY A 114 1.80 8.03 -14.74
C GLY A 114 2.11 9.52 -14.68
N PHE A 115 2.92 9.99 -15.65
CA PHE A 115 3.35 11.38 -15.74
C PHE A 115 2.94 11.96 -17.10
N GLY A 116 2.41 13.18 -17.13
CA GLY A 116 2.05 13.86 -18.35
C GLY A 116 2.44 15.34 -18.33
N ALA A 117 1.97 16.07 -19.35
CA ALA A 117 2.22 17.51 -19.47
C ALA A 117 1.76 18.33 -18.25
N GLN A 118 0.76 17.84 -17.51
CA GLN A 118 0.27 18.48 -16.28
C GLN A 118 1.33 18.52 -15.17
N GLN A 119 2.26 17.56 -15.15
CA GLN A 119 3.35 17.46 -14.16
C GLN A 119 4.66 18.13 -14.62
N GLU A 120 4.69 18.79 -15.79
CA GLU A 120 5.92 19.36 -16.38
C GLU A 120 6.72 20.24 -15.41
N ASN A 121 6.05 21.13 -14.68
CA ASN A 121 6.71 22.04 -13.73
C ASN A 121 7.35 21.29 -12.54
N ILE A 122 6.71 20.21 -12.08
CA ILE A 122 7.22 19.37 -10.99
C ILE A 122 8.45 18.60 -11.48
N ILE A 123 8.34 17.96 -12.66
CA ILE A 123 9.41 17.21 -13.32
C ILE A 123 10.64 18.10 -13.61
N LYS A 124 10.42 19.35 -14.06
CA LYS A 124 11.49 20.34 -14.24
C LYS A 124 12.11 20.79 -12.92
N ASN A 125 11.32 21.00 -11.86
CA ASN A 125 11.82 21.31 -10.53
C ASN A 125 12.66 20.18 -9.92
N TRP A 126 12.40 18.92 -10.30
CA TRP A 126 13.26 17.79 -9.95
C TRP A 126 14.64 17.81 -10.65
N GLY A 127 14.85 18.71 -11.62
CA GLY A 127 16.09 18.87 -12.38
C GLY A 127 16.07 18.23 -13.78
N CYS A 128 14.92 17.72 -14.24
CA CYS A 128 14.78 17.22 -15.60
C CYS A 128 14.81 18.37 -16.62
N SER A 129 15.68 18.30 -17.63
CA SER A 129 15.82 19.37 -18.62
C SER A 129 14.65 19.41 -19.62
N ASP A 130 14.21 18.23 -20.07
CA ASP A 130 13.03 18.02 -20.90
C ASP A 130 12.09 17.05 -20.18
N ALA A 131 10.95 17.54 -19.69
CA ALA A 131 10.00 16.71 -18.96
C ALA A 131 9.30 15.67 -19.86
N SER A 132 9.27 15.88 -21.18
CA SER A 132 8.52 15.00 -22.09
C SER A 132 9.13 13.60 -22.21
N VAL A 133 10.43 13.46 -21.91
CA VAL A 133 11.13 12.16 -21.95
C VAL A 133 10.65 11.17 -20.89
N VAL A 134 10.02 11.66 -19.81
CA VAL A 134 9.45 10.83 -18.74
C VAL A 134 7.93 10.72 -18.80
N TYR A 135 7.27 11.29 -19.82
CA TYR A 135 5.84 11.14 -19.96
C TYR A 135 5.46 9.66 -20.18
N ASP A 136 4.44 9.24 -19.44
CA ASP A 136 3.87 7.92 -19.41
C ASP A 136 2.40 8.06 -19.06
N ASN A 137 1.55 8.22 -20.09
CA ASN A 137 0.11 8.39 -19.91
C ASN A 137 -0.63 7.08 -19.56
N GLU A 138 0.11 5.96 -19.44
CA GLU A 138 -0.45 4.63 -19.16
C GLU A 138 -0.43 4.33 -17.65
N GLY A 139 0.62 4.75 -16.93
CA GLY A 139 0.75 4.54 -15.49
C GLY A 139 0.90 3.07 -15.09
N GLY A 140 0.51 2.72 -13.86
CA GLY A 140 0.48 1.33 -13.42
C GLY A 140 1.85 0.71 -13.10
N THR A 141 2.90 1.53 -12.97
CA THR A 141 4.19 1.12 -12.38
C THR A 141 4.27 1.51 -10.92
N ASP A 142 4.93 0.72 -10.10
CA ASP A 142 5.15 1.06 -8.70
C ASP A 142 6.02 2.33 -8.56
N VAL A 143 5.87 3.03 -7.45
CA VAL A 143 6.59 4.29 -7.19
C VAL A 143 8.13 4.14 -7.24
N GLY A 144 8.67 2.97 -6.92
CA GLY A 144 10.12 2.68 -7.01
C GLY A 144 10.59 2.54 -8.45
N THR A 145 9.88 1.76 -9.27
CA THR A 145 10.14 1.61 -10.71
C THR A 145 9.93 2.94 -11.45
N ALA A 146 8.88 3.69 -11.11
CA ALA A 146 8.60 5.02 -11.64
C ALA A 146 9.75 6.00 -11.32
N GLU A 147 10.17 6.08 -10.06
CA GLU A 147 11.27 6.95 -9.62
C GLU A 147 12.61 6.59 -10.26
N ALA A 148 12.94 5.29 -10.34
CA ALA A 148 14.15 4.81 -10.99
C ALA A 148 14.17 5.12 -12.50
N ARG A 149 13.01 5.03 -13.17
CA ARG A 149 12.87 5.36 -14.59
C ARG A 149 12.96 6.86 -14.84
N VAL A 150 12.33 7.69 -14.00
CA VAL A 150 12.45 9.16 -14.07
C VAL A 150 13.90 9.59 -13.89
N ALA A 151 14.58 9.04 -12.87
CA ALA A 151 15.99 9.31 -12.61
C ALA A 151 16.89 8.98 -13.82
N TYR A 152 16.66 7.81 -14.44
CA TYR A 152 17.40 7.39 -15.63
C TYR A 152 17.16 8.30 -16.85
N LEU A 153 15.89 8.50 -17.24
CA LEU A 153 15.54 9.22 -18.48
C LEU A 153 15.85 10.72 -18.39
N CYS A 154 15.71 11.34 -17.22
CA CYS A 154 16.11 12.72 -16.98
C CYS A 154 17.63 12.87 -16.71
N ASN A 155 18.38 11.77 -16.57
CA ASN A 155 19.78 11.75 -16.13
C ASN A 155 20.03 12.55 -14.83
N ILE A 156 19.17 12.31 -13.83
CA ILE A 156 19.24 12.90 -12.48
C ILE A 156 19.42 11.79 -11.42
N GLN A 157 19.83 12.18 -10.21
CA GLN A 157 19.89 11.26 -9.08
C GLN A 157 18.60 11.36 -8.25
N PHE A 158 17.96 10.21 -8.00
CA PHE A 158 16.92 10.05 -6.98
C PHE A 158 17.21 8.82 -6.10
N PRO A 159 16.71 8.82 -4.85
CA PRO A 159 16.38 10.03 -4.09
C PRO A 159 17.67 10.83 -3.78
N ARG A 160 17.57 12.15 -3.54
CA ARG A 160 18.70 12.98 -3.10
C ARG A 160 18.28 14.11 -2.18
N LEU A 161 19.16 14.50 -1.25
CA LEU A 161 19.01 15.69 -0.42
C LEU A 161 20.01 16.76 -0.86
N SER A 162 19.56 17.98 -1.11
CA SER A 162 20.41 19.11 -1.49
C SER A 162 19.89 20.40 -0.87
N GLY A 163 20.72 21.06 -0.05
CA GLY A 163 20.35 22.33 0.59
C GLY A 163 19.16 22.24 1.55
N GLY A 164 18.90 21.07 2.14
CA GLY A 164 17.72 20.80 2.99
C GLY A 164 16.47 20.38 2.21
N VAL A 165 16.50 20.43 0.88
CA VAL A 165 15.42 20.01 -0.01
C VAL A 165 15.63 18.56 -0.46
N TYR A 166 14.61 17.72 -0.28
CA TYR A 166 14.56 16.34 -0.73
C TYR A 166 13.92 16.24 -2.12
N TYR A 167 14.63 15.61 -3.04
CA TYR A 167 14.23 15.37 -4.41
C TYR A 167 14.05 13.87 -4.65
N GLY A 168 12.84 13.51 -5.06
CA GLY A 168 12.36 12.16 -5.39
C GLY A 168 10.95 12.29 -6.00
N VAL A 169 10.35 11.19 -6.44
CA VAL A 169 8.93 11.20 -6.87
C VAL A 169 8.00 11.37 -5.67
N VAL A 170 8.40 10.82 -4.51
CA VAL A 170 7.76 11.05 -3.22
C VAL A 170 8.79 11.52 -2.20
N GLY A 171 8.36 12.19 -1.14
CA GLY A 171 9.25 12.68 -0.09
C GLY A 171 9.87 11.55 0.75
N GLN A 172 10.83 11.89 1.63
CA GLN A 172 11.51 10.93 2.51
C GLN A 172 10.56 10.16 3.46
N CYS A 173 9.45 10.77 3.87
CA CYS A 173 8.37 10.11 4.63
C CYS A 173 7.63 9.04 3.80
N GLY A 174 7.78 9.06 2.47
CA GLY A 174 7.21 8.10 1.52
C GLY A 174 5.86 8.51 0.91
N GLY A 175 5.50 9.78 1.03
CA GLY A 175 4.33 10.41 0.41
C GLY A 175 4.60 11.85 -0.04
N HIS A 176 3.63 12.47 -0.72
CA HIS A 176 3.71 13.82 -1.30
C HIS A 176 2.34 14.51 -1.38
N THR A 177 2.27 15.63 -2.11
CA THR A 177 1.13 16.57 -2.27
C THR A 177 0.58 17.23 -0.98
N HIS A 178 -0.49 18.02 -1.13
CA HIS A 178 -1.13 18.80 -0.07
C HIS A 178 -2.23 17.99 0.63
N ASP A 179 -3.02 17.25 -0.14
CA ASP A 179 -3.82 16.10 0.29
C ASP A 179 -2.89 14.90 0.54
N TYR A 180 -2.06 15.04 1.58
CA TYR A 180 -0.88 14.22 1.76
C TYR A 180 -1.18 12.72 1.73
N HIS A 181 -0.56 12.03 0.78
CA HIS A 181 -0.81 10.61 0.53
C HIS A 181 0.49 9.81 0.45
N PHE A 182 0.51 8.67 1.16
CA PHE A 182 1.64 7.77 1.23
C PHE A 182 1.56 6.68 0.16
N HIS A 183 2.66 6.48 -0.56
CA HIS A 183 2.87 5.36 -1.50
C HIS A 183 3.84 4.31 -0.98
N ARG A 184 4.75 4.67 -0.06
CA ARG A 184 5.76 3.76 0.51
C ARG A 184 6.28 4.22 1.87
N SER A 185 7.17 3.44 2.49
CA SER A 185 8.07 3.78 3.62
C SER A 185 7.47 4.22 4.96
N PHE A 186 6.51 5.16 4.99
CA PHE A 186 5.78 5.67 6.16
C PHE A 186 6.69 6.15 7.31
N SER A 187 7.94 6.50 7.01
CA SER A 187 9.05 6.59 7.97
C SER A 187 8.89 7.70 9.02
N CYS A 188 7.92 8.59 8.80
CA CYS A 188 7.57 9.69 9.72
C CYS A 188 6.36 9.37 10.62
N LEU A 189 5.79 8.16 10.54
CA LEU A 189 4.63 7.71 11.33
C LEU A 189 4.97 6.68 12.43
N TYR A 190 6.18 6.12 12.44
CA TYR A 190 6.63 5.13 13.43
C TYR A 190 8.11 5.30 13.76
N SER A 191 8.51 4.86 14.95
CA SER A 191 9.90 4.91 15.40
C SER A 191 10.71 3.70 14.94
N LEU A 192 11.96 3.94 14.56
CA LEU A 192 12.98 2.91 14.33
C LEU A 192 13.64 2.53 15.68
N SER A 193 12.85 1.91 16.56
CA SER A 193 13.27 1.52 17.92
C SER A 193 12.30 0.50 18.54
N GLY A 194 12.76 -0.23 19.57
CA GLY A 194 11.91 -1.16 20.33
C GLY A 194 11.75 -2.53 19.67
N GLY A 195 10.60 -3.16 19.89
CA GLY A 195 10.23 -4.44 19.27
C GLY A 195 9.42 -4.23 18.00
N HIS A 196 8.21 -4.79 17.95
CA HIS A 196 7.26 -4.61 16.84
C HIS A 196 6.90 -3.13 16.64
N SER A 197 6.77 -2.72 15.38
CA SER A 197 6.43 -1.35 15.01
C SER A 197 5.07 -0.92 15.55
N SER A 198 4.89 0.37 15.79
CA SER A 198 3.59 0.95 16.14
C SER A 198 2.59 0.88 14.97
N LYS A 199 1.30 0.85 15.30
CA LYS A 199 0.21 0.99 14.33
C LYS A 199 0.27 2.36 13.66
N VAL A 200 0.28 2.39 12.32
CA VAL A 200 0.32 3.61 11.51
C VAL A 200 -0.99 3.89 10.78
N GLY A 201 -1.82 2.87 10.53
CA GLY A 201 -3.06 3.04 9.78
C GLY A 201 -4.06 1.90 9.93
N VAL A 202 -5.16 2.01 9.18
CA VAL A 202 -6.17 0.97 8.99
C VAL A 202 -6.42 0.78 7.50
N VAL A 203 -6.50 -0.48 7.09
CA VAL A 203 -6.68 -0.94 5.72
C VAL A 203 -7.86 -1.91 5.75
N ALA A 204 -8.96 -1.55 5.12
CA ALA A 204 -10.26 -2.19 5.30
C ALA A 204 -10.61 -2.38 6.79
N SER A 205 -10.60 -3.61 7.28
CA SER A 205 -10.92 -3.96 8.68
C SER A 205 -9.71 -4.29 9.54
N TYR A 206 -8.49 -4.15 9.01
CA TYR A 206 -7.25 -4.58 9.67
C TYR A 206 -6.31 -3.41 9.95
N SER A 207 -5.49 -3.54 10.99
CA SER A 207 -4.41 -2.59 11.28
C SER A 207 -3.28 -2.69 10.25
N MET A 208 -2.65 -1.56 9.96
CA MET A 208 -1.34 -1.48 9.32
C MET A 208 -0.31 -0.94 10.31
N TYR A 209 0.86 -1.57 10.36
CA TYR A 209 1.98 -1.21 11.23
C TYR A 209 3.20 -0.76 10.42
N GLY A 210 4.17 -0.11 11.07
CA GLY A 210 5.49 0.11 10.48
C GLY A 210 6.20 -1.21 10.13
N LYS A 211 7.31 -1.14 9.39
CA LYS A 211 7.88 -2.32 8.70
C LYS A 211 8.48 -3.43 9.56
N TRP A 212 8.74 -3.19 10.85
CA TRP A 212 9.45 -4.13 11.73
C TRP A 212 8.51 -5.01 12.55
N GLU A 213 8.78 -6.32 12.54
CA GLU A 213 8.26 -7.31 13.49
C GLU A 213 9.01 -7.24 14.82
N ASP A 214 10.34 -7.03 14.77
CA ASP A 214 11.16 -6.68 15.94
C ASP A 214 12.35 -5.83 15.49
N TYR A 215 12.34 -4.52 15.80
CA TYR A 215 13.44 -3.64 15.44
C TYR A 215 14.74 -3.97 16.18
N ALA A 216 14.69 -4.24 17.48
CA ALA A 216 15.87 -4.54 18.30
C ALA A 216 16.59 -5.82 17.85
N GLN A 217 15.84 -6.80 17.34
CA GLN A 217 16.39 -8.04 16.76
C GLN A 217 16.58 -7.97 15.23
N GLN A 218 16.31 -6.82 14.61
CA GLN A 218 16.41 -6.60 13.16
C GLN A 218 15.59 -7.62 12.36
N ARG A 219 14.32 -7.82 12.74
CA ARG A 219 13.38 -8.76 12.12
C ARG A 219 12.31 -8.04 11.33
N LEU A 220 12.21 -8.40 10.05
CA LEU A 220 11.14 -7.97 9.14
C LEU A 220 10.13 -9.12 9.02
N PRO A 221 8.82 -8.83 8.90
CA PRO A 221 7.78 -9.84 8.78
C PRO A 221 7.88 -10.60 7.45
N LEU A 222 7.50 -11.87 7.47
CA LEU A 222 7.30 -12.66 6.27
C LEU A 222 5.88 -12.42 5.75
N LEU A 223 5.78 -11.53 4.77
CA LEU A 223 4.51 -11.08 4.21
C LEU A 223 4.00 -12.02 3.10
N ASP A 224 2.67 -12.05 3.00
CA ASP A 224 1.91 -12.67 1.93
C ASP A 224 1.71 -11.72 0.74
N ALA A 225 1.05 -12.20 -0.31
CA ALA A 225 0.93 -11.43 -1.55
C ALA A 225 0.06 -10.17 -1.43
N CYS A 226 -0.69 -9.99 -0.34
CA CYS A 226 -1.40 -8.75 -0.06
C CYS A 226 -0.56 -7.72 0.69
N GLY A 227 0.60 -8.08 1.25
CA GLY A 227 1.41 -7.24 2.13
C GLY A 227 1.11 -7.43 3.62
N ALA A 228 0.56 -8.58 4.01
CA ALA A 228 0.17 -8.88 5.39
C ALA A 228 0.78 -10.18 5.91
N HIS A 229 0.69 -10.40 7.22
CA HIS A 229 0.99 -11.70 7.83
C HIS A 229 0.09 -11.99 9.03
N ILE A 230 0.23 -13.18 9.62
CA ILE A 230 -0.49 -13.59 10.82
C ILE A 230 0.53 -13.73 11.95
N GLY A 231 0.57 -12.72 12.82
CA GLY A 231 1.52 -12.60 13.93
C GLY A 231 0.89 -11.92 15.14
N PRO A 232 1.56 -11.91 16.30
CA PRO A 232 1.19 -11.05 17.41
C PRO A 232 1.32 -9.57 17.02
N THR A 233 0.68 -8.67 17.76
CA THR A 233 0.83 -7.22 17.59
C THR A 233 1.16 -6.57 18.94
N PRO A 234 1.57 -5.29 18.99
CA PRO A 234 1.78 -4.57 20.25
C PRO A 234 0.55 -4.59 21.19
N GLU A 235 -0.66 -4.73 20.63
CA GLU A 235 -1.92 -4.77 21.36
C GLU A 235 -2.39 -6.20 21.72
N SER A 236 -1.82 -7.25 21.12
CA SER A 236 -2.30 -8.63 21.27
C SER A 236 -1.19 -9.68 21.08
N SER A 237 -0.97 -10.53 22.08
CA SER A 237 -0.15 -11.74 21.94
C SER A 237 -0.83 -12.89 21.19
N THR A 238 -2.14 -12.78 20.93
CA THR A 238 -2.86 -13.73 20.06
C THR A 238 -2.58 -13.36 18.60
N PRO A 239 -2.11 -14.29 17.75
CA PRO A 239 -1.84 -13.99 16.34
C PRO A 239 -3.09 -13.52 15.59
N VAL A 240 -2.95 -12.42 14.85
CA VAL A 240 -4.01 -11.82 14.03
C VAL A 240 -3.45 -11.43 12.67
N TYR A 241 -4.30 -11.46 11.64
CA TYR A 241 -3.94 -10.98 10.30
C TYR A 241 -3.79 -9.46 10.31
N HIS A 242 -2.65 -8.93 9.85
CA HIS A 242 -2.40 -7.49 9.78
C HIS A 242 -1.34 -7.11 8.73
N TYR A 243 -1.39 -5.86 8.27
CA TYR A 243 -0.50 -5.33 7.24
C TYR A 243 0.75 -4.69 7.82
N HIS A 244 1.85 -4.73 7.07
CA HIS A 244 3.02 -3.91 7.33
C HIS A 244 3.33 -3.00 6.14
N VAL A 245 3.91 -1.85 6.45
CA VAL A 245 4.59 -1.02 5.46
C VAL A 245 5.84 -1.75 4.96
N GLN A 246 6.15 -1.64 3.67
CA GLN A 246 7.20 -2.43 3.03
C GLN A 246 8.28 -1.53 2.41
N ASP A 247 9.52 -2.00 2.37
CA ASP A 247 10.64 -1.34 1.66
C ASP A 247 10.69 -1.69 0.16
N GLY A 248 9.91 -2.69 -0.27
CA GLY A 248 9.77 -3.12 -1.67
C GLY A 248 8.30 -3.18 -2.09
N PRO A 249 8.02 -3.35 -3.39
CA PRO A 249 6.66 -3.44 -3.90
C PRO A 249 5.92 -4.66 -3.29
N PRO A 250 4.60 -4.55 -3.01
CA PRO A 250 3.70 -3.47 -3.38
C PRO A 250 3.78 -2.19 -2.53
N PHE A 251 4.73 -2.08 -1.59
CA PHE A 251 4.96 -0.96 -0.64
C PHE A 251 3.83 -0.70 0.37
N THR A 252 2.59 -0.61 -0.10
CA THR A 252 1.36 -0.58 0.70
C THR A 252 0.67 -1.94 0.63
N VAL A 253 -0.42 -2.07 -0.14
CA VAL A 253 -1.37 -3.17 -0.08
C VAL A 253 -1.84 -3.56 -1.48
N ALA A 254 -1.64 -4.82 -1.85
CA ALA A 254 -2.10 -5.34 -3.13
C ALA A 254 -3.55 -5.85 -3.09
N CYS A 255 -3.99 -6.37 -1.94
CA CYS A 255 -5.33 -6.93 -1.77
C CYS A 255 -5.79 -6.89 -0.31
N TYR A 256 -7.09 -6.99 -0.10
CA TYR A 256 -7.68 -7.11 1.22
C TYR A 256 -7.89 -8.57 1.59
N GLY A 257 -6.87 -9.22 2.15
CA GLY A 257 -7.02 -10.54 2.75
C GLY A 257 -7.73 -10.51 4.12
N PRO A 258 -7.73 -11.62 4.88
CA PRO A 258 -7.06 -12.90 4.64
C PRO A 258 -7.64 -13.68 3.45
N SER A 259 -7.06 -14.84 3.13
CA SER A 259 -7.72 -15.80 2.23
C SER A 259 -9.03 -16.33 2.83
N SER A 260 -9.89 -16.94 2.01
CA SER A 260 -11.24 -17.36 2.42
C SER A 260 -11.26 -18.48 3.48
N SER A 261 -10.11 -19.11 3.75
CA SER A 261 -9.88 -20.04 4.86
C SER A 261 -9.39 -19.37 6.16
N GLY A 262 -9.25 -18.03 6.17
CA GLY A 262 -8.69 -17.25 7.27
C GLY A 262 -7.16 -17.24 7.33
N GLY A 263 -6.47 -17.69 6.27
CA GLY A 263 -5.01 -17.77 6.20
C GLY A 263 -4.36 -16.65 5.37
N LEU A 264 -3.08 -16.84 5.08
CA LEU A 264 -2.32 -15.98 4.15
C LEU A 264 -2.83 -16.10 2.70
N VAL A 265 -2.51 -15.10 1.88
CA VAL A 265 -2.85 -15.01 0.45
C VAL A 265 -1.63 -15.32 -0.42
N SER A 266 -1.75 -16.33 -1.29
CA SER A 266 -0.72 -16.67 -2.29
C SER A 266 -0.65 -15.68 -3.44
N VAL A 267 0.49 -15.63 -4.15
CA VAL A 267 0.64 -14.77 -5.35
C VAL A 267 -0.43 -15.11 -6.38
N ALA A 268 -0.67 -16.41 -6.63
CA ALA A 268 -1.72 -16.84 -7.55
C ALA A 268 -3.14 -16.43 -7.11
N LEU A 269 -3.43 -16.46 -5.80
CA LEU A 269 -4.72 -15.99 -5.28
C LEU A 269 -4.84 -14.47 -5.42
N CYS A 270 -3.79 -13.71 -5.09
CA CYS A 270 -3.74 -12.26 -5.31
C CYS A 270 -4.03 -11.91 -6.77
N ARG A 271 -3.34 -12.54 -7.73
CA ARG A 271 -3.51 -12.26 -9.16
C ARG A 271 -4.95 -12.48 -9.62
N SER A 272 -5.59 -13.56 -9.16
CA SER A 272 -6.99 -13.88 -9.49
C SER A 272 -8.03 -12.84 -9.03
N LEU A 273 -7.64 -11.88 -8.16
CA LEU A 273 -8.48 -10.76 -7.74
C LEU A 273 -8.42 -9.57 -8.72
N HIS A 274 -7.36 -9.49 -9.52
CA HIS A 274 -7.01 -8.33 -10.35
C HIS A 274 -7.06 -8.71 -11.83
N SER A 275 -8.10 -8.29 -12.53
CA SER A 275 -8.28 -8.56 -13.97
C SER A 275 -7.24 -7.90 -14.88
N GLN A 276 -6.38 -7.03 -14.33
CA GLN A 276 -5.25 -6.38 -14.97
C GLN A 276 -3.95 -7.20 -14.89
N CYS A 277 -3.89 -8.26 -14.08
CA CYS A 277 -2.75 -9.17 -14.04
C CYS A 277 -2.77 -10.13 -15.24
N ASP A 278 -1.75 -10.06 -16.10
CA ASP A 278 -1.62 -10.97 -17.25
C ASP A 278 -1.14 -12.37 -16.80
N ASP A 279 -2.09 -13.23 -16.41
CA ASP A 279 -1.85 -14.58 -15.88
C ASP A 279 -1.18 -15.56 -16.87
N ASP A 280 -1.15 -15.25 -18.17
CA ASP A 280 -0.42 -16.04 -19.17
C ASP A 280 1.06 -15.66 -19.30
N GLY A 281 1.53 -14.64 -18.58
CA GLY A 281 2.85 -14.07 -18.77
C GLY A 281 2.97 -13.29 -20.08
N GLY A 282 1.87 -12.66 -20.50
CA GLY A 282 1.75 -11.77 -21.65
C GLY A 282 2.74 -10.62 -21.68
N SER A 283 2.60 -9.72 -22.68
CA SER A 283 3.64 -8.78 -23.12
C SER A 283 3.93 -7.64 -22.15
N GLY A 284 4.44 -7.96 -20.97
CA GLY A 284 4.85 -7.02 -19.94
C GLY A 284 5.81 -5.97 -20.49
N THR A 285 5.66 -4.74 -20.02
CA THR A 285 6.45 -3.62 -20.52
C THR A 285 7.88 -3.73 -20.03
N THR A 286 8.85 -3.78 -20.94
CA THR A 286 10.27 -3.70 -20.57
C THR A 286 10.68 -2.24 -20.38
N PHE A 287 11.00 -1.87 -19.14
CA PHE A 287 11.59 -0.58 -18.81
C PHE A 287 13.10 -0.68 -18.68
N THR A 288 13.84 0.16 -19.41
CA THR A 288 15.26 0.39 -19.16
C THR A 288 15.41 1.36 -18.00
N LEU A 289 16.12 0.91 -16.97
CA LEU A 289 16.57 1.72 -15.84
C LEU A 289 18.10 1.90 -15.97
N LYS A 290 18.69 2.68 -15.06
CA LYS A 290 20.12 3.03 -15.12
C LYS A 290 21.06 1.83 -15.22
N ASP A 291 20.86 0.82 -14.38
CA ASP A 291 21.80 -0.29 -14.20
C ASP A 291 21.20 -1.66 -14.62
N LYS A 292 19.92 -1.69 -15.03
CA LYS A 292 19.19 -2.91 -15.42
C LYS A 292 17.99 -2.59 -16.32
N SER A 293 17.52 -3.58 -17.08
CA SER A 293 16.14 -3.58 -17.61
C SER A 293 15.25 -4.43 -16.71
N VAL A 294 14.00 -4.01 -16.53
CA VAL A 294 12.96 -4.78 -15.82
C VAL A 294 11.79 -5.03 -16.78
N THR A 295 11.22 -6.24 -16.75
CA THR A 295 9.96 -6.54 -17.44
C THR A 295 8.85 -6.51 -16.39
N TYR A 296 7.74 -5.87 -16.72
CA TYR A 296 6.79 -5.40 -15.72
C TYR A 296 5.35 -5.58 -16.19
N ASP A 297 4.51 -6.15 -15.32
CA ASP A 297 3.07 -6.32 -15.53
C ASP A 297 2.35 -5.07 -14.98
N ARG A 298 1.99 -4.12 -15.85
CA ARG A 298 1.41 -2.84 -15.41
C ARG A 298 0.08 -3.10 -14.72
N PHE A 299 -0.18 -2.39 -13.62
CA PHE A 299 -1.40 -2.56 -12.81
C PHE A 299 -1.57 -3.95 -12.15
N CYS A 300 -0.56 -4.84 -12.16
CA CYS A 300 -0.61 -6.09 -11.40
C CYS A 300 0.15 -5.99 -10.06
N PRO A 301 -0.51 -5.88 -8.90
CA PRO A 301 0.14 -5.56 -7.63
C PRO A 301 0.72 -6.77 -6.89
N CYS A 302 0.64 -7.96 -7.50
CA CYS A 302 0.95 -9.23 -6.88
C CYS A 302 2.39 -9.63 -7.18
N PHE A 303 3.31 -9.22 -6.30
CA PHE A 303 4.75 -9.51 -6.43
C PHE A 303 5.12 -10.85 -5.81
N ASP A 304 6.04 -11.54 -6.46
CA ASP A 304 6.57 -12.84 -6.06
C ASP A 304 7.86 -12.72 -5.22
N ALA A 305 8.39 -13.86 -4.76
CA ALA A 305 9.59 -13.90 -3.92
C ALA A 305 10.89 -13.50 -4.64
N ALA A 306 10.89 -13.38 -5.96
CA ALA A 306 11.98 -12.81 -6.75
C ALA A 306 11.83 -11.29 -6.95
N GLY A 307 10.73 -10.69 -6.47
CA GLY A 307 10.39 -9.29 -6.67
C GLY A 307 9.86 -8.98 -8.07
N SER A 308 9.31 -9.99 -8.77
CA SER A 308 8.63 -9.81 -10.05
C SER A 308 7.11 -9.81 -9.87
N ASN A 309 6.38 -9.03 -10.65
CA ASN A 309 4.93 -9.10 -10.76
C ASN A 309 4.44 -9.75 -12.06
N MET A 310 5.32 -10.41 -12.81
CA MET A 310 4.95 -11.15 -14.04
C MET A 310 4.21 -12.45 -13.72
N GLY A 311 3.22 -12.83 -14.54
CA GLY A 311 2.50 -14.10 -14.41
C GLY A 311 3.33 -15.35 -14.72
N SER A 312 4.44 -15.21 -15.42
CA SER A 312 5.32 -16.33 -15.81
C SER A 312 6.31 -16.71 -14.71
N SER A 313 6.40 -18.01 -14.38
CA SER A 313 7.41 -18.58 -13.47
C SER A 313 7.36 -18.06 -12.02
N ILE A 314 6.16 -17.71 -11.52
CA ILE A 314 5.91 -17.21 -10.16
C ILE A 314 6.67 -18.01 -9.10
N GLN A 315 7.53 -17.34 -8.34
CA GLN A 315 8.18 -17.89 -7.14
C GLN A 315 7.34 -17.54 -5.89
N GLU A 316 6.64 -18.52 -5.32
CA GLU A 316 5.75 -18.29 -4.18
C GLU A 316 6.48 -17.73 -2.94
N LEU A 317 5.78 -16.88 -2.17
CA LEU A 317 6.36 -16.14 -1.04
C LEU A 317 6.75 -17.07 0.13
N PRO A 318 7.90 -16.84 0.81
CA PRO A 318 8.34 -17.72 1.88
C PRO A 318 7.36 -17.81 3.07
N ALA A 319 6.53 -16.78 3.29
CA ALA A 319 5.48 -16.76 4.30
C ALA A 319 4.51 -17.96 4.22
N LEU A 320 4.30 -18.53 3.03
CA LEU A 320 3.37 -19.64 2.79
C LEU A 320 4.01 -21.04 3.02
N SER A 321 5.31 -21.10 3.26
CA SER A 321 6.07 -22.34 3.47
C SER A 321 6.95 -22.35 4.73
N SER A 322 7.15 -21.18 5.34
CA SER A 322 7.89 -20.99 6.59
C SER A 322 7.06 -21.40 7.81
N GLY A 323 7.75 -21.87 8.85
CA GLY A 323 7.19 -21.97 10.21
C GLY A 323 7.45 -20.73 11.07
N GLU A 324 8.38 -19.86 10.65
CA GLU A 324 8.64 -18.55 11.25
C GLU A 324 7.77 -17.48 10.58
N ILE A 325 7.44 -16.41 11.31
CA ILE A 325 6.69 -15.24 10.80
C ILE A 325 7.59 -14.06 10.39
N TYR A 326 8.91 -14.22 10.49
CA TYR A 326 9.88 -13.16 10.20
C TYR A 326 11.15 -13.71 9.56
N TYR A 327 11.94 -12.80 9.00
CA TYR A 327 13.32 -13.04 8.60
C TYR A 327 14.22 -11.95 9.20
N SER A 328 15.49 -12.29 9.45
CA SER A 328 16.47 -11.28 9.84
C SER A 328 16.78 -10.37 8.65
N ALA A 329 16.55 -9.06 8.82
CA ALA A 329 17.16 -8.06 7.97
C ALA A 329 18.67 -8.21 8.08
N SER A 330 19.31 -8.58 6.97
CA SER A 330 20.77 -8.61 6.91
C SER A 330 21.29 -7.20 7.21
N HIS A 331 22.31 -7.11 8.07
CA HIS A 331 22.94 -5.85 8.45
C HIS A 331 23.81 -5.31 7.29
N SER A 332 23.13 -4.92 6.21
CA SER A 332 23.74 -4.58 4.93
C SER A 332 23.41 -3.15 4.55
N GLY A 333 24.38 -2.26 4.80
CA GLY A 333 24.64 -1.15 3.89
C GLY A 333 25.25 -1.67 2.58
N ASP A 334 24.55 -2.56 1.88
CA ASP A 334 24.75 -2.85 0.45
C ASP A 334 23.47 -3.52 -0.11
N THR A 335 23.02 -3.07 -1.28
CA THR A 335 21.68 -3.38 -1.81
C THR A 335 21.72 -4.59 -2.74
N THR A 336 21.65 -5.80 -2.18
CA THR A 336 21.23 -7.01 -2.92
C THR A 336 20.64 -8.05 -1.95
N THR A 337 19.32 -8.25 -2.01
CA THR A 337 18.62 -9.27 -1.21
C THR A 337 18.74 -10.64 -1.86
N THR A 338 19.72 -11.44 -1.47
CA THR A 338 19.67 -12.90 -1.67
C THR A 338 19.06 -13.57 -0.44
N VAL A 339 17.81 -14.02 -0.56
CA VAL A 339 17.16 -14.87 0.46
C VAL A 339 17.88 -16.22 0.52
N PRO A 340 18.19 -16.78 1.71
CA PRO A 340 18.84 -18.08 1.82
C PRO A 340 17.95 -19.20 1.26
N SER A 341 18.41 -19.87 0.20
CA SER A 341 17.79 -21.10 -0.29
C SER A 341 17.95 -22.22 0.75
N SER A 342 16.84 -22.70 1.30
CA SER A 342 16.78 -23.80 2.26
C SER A 342 17.12 -25.15 1.60
N GLN A 343 18.41 -25.48 1.54
CA GLN A 343 18.83 -26.83 1.14
C GLN A 343 18.43 -27.86 2.20
N SER A 344 17.70 -28.88 1.76
CA SER A 344 17.28 -29.99 2.63
C SER A 344 18.45 -30.95 2.89
N THR A 345 19.00 -30.92 4.09
CA THR A 345 19.93 -31.95 4.58
C THR A 345 19.18 -33.04 5.34
N THR A 346 18.82 -34.12 4.64
CA THR A 346 18.61 -35.43 5.29
C THR A 346 19.93 -35.91 5.88
N LEU A 347 20.01 -36.00 7.21
CA LEU A 347 21.13 -36.66 7.89
C LEU A 347 20.67 -37.96 8.57
N ALA A 348 21.44 -39.02 8.35
CA ALA A 348 21.11 -40.36 8.83
C ALA A 348 21.43 -40.55 10.32
N THR A 349 20.68 -41.47 10.94
CA THR A 349 20.77 -41.84 12.36
C THR A 349 22.02 -42.70 12.68
N GLN A 350 22.50 -42.56 13.94
CA GLN A 350 23.30 -43.49 14.77
C GLN A 350 24.74 -43.05 15.11
N PRO A 351 25.30 -43.47 16.27
CA PRO A 351 24.69 -43.52 17.60
C PRO A 351 25.56 -42.83 18.67
N MET A 352 25.07 -42.75 19.92
CA MET A 352 25.77 -42.12 21.05
C MET A 352 27.02 -42.90 21.51
N THR A 353 27.99 -42.16 22.06
CA THR A 353 28.95 -42.65 23.07
C THR A 353 29.06 -41.60 24.18
N GLU A 354 28.80 -42.00 25.42
CA GLU A 354 28.94 -41.15 26.62
C GLU A 354 30.42 -40.88 26.94
N THR A 355 30.72 -39.69 27.45
CA THR A 355 31.83 -39.49 28.40
C THR A 355 31.39 -38.53 29.48
N THR A 356 31.10 -39.09 30.65
CA THR A 356 30.82 -38.34 31.89
C THR A 356 32.09 -37.69 32.40
N THR A 357 32.03 -36.46 32.90
CA THR A 357 33.01 -35.97 33.89
C THR A 357 32.31 -35.13 34.94
N GLU A 358 32.45 -35.59 36.18
CA GLU A 358 31.85 -35.11 37.40
C GLU A 358 32.82 -34.13 38.09
N THR A 359 32.36 -32.93 38.43
CA THR A 359 32.99 -32.12 39.48
C THR A 359 31.90 -31.37 40.25
N ALA A 360 31.84 -31.59 41.56
CA ALA A 360 31.00 -30.87 42.50
C ALA A 360 31.89 -30.17 43.56
N PRO A 361 31.34 -29.52 44.59
CA PRO A 361 31.05 -28.10 44.58
C PRO A 361 32.01 -27.31 45.48
N GLU A 362 32.12 -26.00 45.26
CA GLU A 362 32.77 -25.09 46.22
C GLU A 362 31.74 -24.14 46.85
N THR A 363 31.86 -23.97 48.17
CA THR A 363 30.92 -23.27 49.04
C THR A 363 31.61 -22.05 49.62
N THR A 364 30.96 -20.88 49.66
CA THR A 364 31.41 -19.78 50.54
C THR A 364 30.23 -18.99 51.07
N GLU A 365 30.25 -18.76 52.38
CA GLU A 365 29.27 -18.00 53.17
C GLU A 365 29.39 -16.49 52.85
N ALA A 366 28.28 -15.80 52.61
CA ALA A 366 27.56 -14.97 53.59
C ALA A 366 28.38 -13.82 54.22
N GLU A 367 27.97 -12.58 53.92
CA GLU A 367 28.15 -11.45 54.85
C GLU A 367 26.86 -10.62 54.91
N THR A 368 26.52 -10.20 56.12
CA THR A 368 25.25 -9.56 56.51
C THR A 368 25.49 -8.08 56.79
N THR A 369 24.59 -7.17 56.38
CA THR A 369 24.54 -5.82 56.97
C THR A 369 23.12 -5.25 56.97
N GLU A 370 22.64 -4.88 58.17
CA GLU A 370 21.52 -3.96 58.43
C GLU A 370 22.11 -2.58 58.84
N ALA A 371 21.42 -1.42 58.78
CA ALA A 371 20.03 -1.09 58.46
C ALA A 371 20.01 0.26 57.67
N GLN A 372 19.04 1.19 57.66
CA GLN A 372 17.77 1.34 58.37
C GLN A 372 16.78 2.24 57.58
N THR A 373 15.53 2.27 58.01
CA THR A 373 14.38 3.00 57.46
C THR A 373 14.47 4.54 57.60
N THR A 374 13.95 5.27 56.62
CA THR A 374 13.16 6.49 56.88
C THR A 374 11.99 6.54 55.90
N ALA A 375 10.78 6.75 56.42
CA ALA A 375 9.56 6.85 55.61
C ALA A 375 9.12 8.32 55.53
N GLU A 376 8.55 8.72 54.40
CA GLU A 376 7.73 9.93 54.34
C GLU A 376 6.44 9.66 53.56
N THR A 377 5.34 10.15 54.10
CA THR A 377 3.97 9.87 53.69
C THR A 377 3.41 11.08 52.97
N THR A 378 2.69 10.89 51.86
CA THR A 378 1.77 11.92 51.36
C THR A 378 0.46 11.27 50.93
N ALA A 379 -0.63 11.66 51.60
CA ALA A 379 -1.94 11.03 51.44
C ALA A 379 -2.73 11.66 50.29
N ALA A 380 -3.41 10.82 49.51
CA ALA A 380 -4.46 11.26 48.59
C ALA A 380 -5.74 11.61 49.38
N SER A 381 -6.45 12.65 48.92
CA SER A 381 -7.78 13.01 49.43
C SER A 381 -8.77 13.13 48.26
N THR A 382 -9.62 12.11 48.10
CA THR A 382 -10.83 12.17 47.28
C THR A 382 -12.04 12.52 48.15
N SER A 383 -12.83 13.52 47.78
CA SER A 383 -14.17 13.69 48.36
C SER A 383 -15.18 14.37 47.41
N SER A 384 -16.37 13.78 47.40
CA SER A 384 -17.65 14.22 46.84
C SER A 384 -18.72 13.33 47.52
N PRO A 385 -20.03 13.64 47.55
CA PRO A 385 -20.74 14.79 46.98
C PRO A 385 -21.60 15.55 48.04
N GLY A 386 -22.36 16.58 47.61
CA GLY A 386 -23.36 17.24 48.46
C GLY A 386 -24.26 18.24 47.71
N THR A 387 -25.52 17.88 47.51
CA THR A 387 -26.57 18.71 46.90
C THR A 387 -27.23 19.69 47.89
N THR A 388 -27.52 20.91 47.45
CA THR A 388 -28.67 21.69 47.96
C THR A 388 -29.25 22.67 46.93
N THR A 389 -30.58 22.77 46.93
CA THR A 389 -31.43 23.66 46.11
C THR A 389 -31.67 25.03 46.74
N THR A 390 -32.07 26.03 45.92
CA THR A 390 -32.97 27.20 46.17
C THR A 390 -32.51 28.37 45.27
N ALA A 391 -33.28 29.24 44.60
CA ALA A 391 -34.62 29.35 44.00
C ALA A 391 -34.90 30.88 43.80
N ALA A 392 -35.84 31.27 42.92
CA ALA A 392 -36.29 32.66 42.63
C ALA A 392 -35.25 33.60 41.98
N SER A 393 -35.56 34.59 41.12
CA SER A 393 -36.77 35.04 40.37
C SER A 393 -36.26 35.95 39.22
N GLY A 394 -36.95 36.29 38.13
CA GLY A 394 -38.30 35.98 37.64
C GLY A 394 -38.80 37.10 36.69
N SER A 395 -39.61 36.76 35.68
CA SER A 395 -40.35 37.70 34.77
C SER A 395 -39.50 38.47 33.72
N THR A 396 -39.97 38.80 32.50
CA THR A 396 -41.34 38.80 31.93
C THR A 396 -41.34 38.45 30.43
N ALA A 397 -42.46 37.94 29.92
CA ALA A 397 -42.67 37.50 28.53
C ALA A 397 -43.03 38.61 27.54
N VAL A 398 -42.97 38.30 26.23
CA VAL A 398 -43.99 38.71 25.24
C VAL A 398 -44.32 37.52 24.34
N ASP A 399 -45.61 37.34 24.08
CA ASP A 399 -46.24 36.29 23.27
C ASP A 399 -46.41 36.73 21.80
N SER A 400 -46.45 35.79 20.86
CA SER A 400 -47.07 35.94 19.53
C SER A 400 -47.21 34.60 18.81
N THR A 401 -48.37 33.97 18.95
CA THR A 401 -48.83 32.89 18.07
C THR A 401 -49.23 33.42 16.68
N THR A 402 -48.99 32.65 15.61
CA THR A 402 -49.92 32.59 14.46
C THR A 402 -49.72 31.30 13.69
N ALA A 403 -50.81 30.56 13.48
CA ALA A 403 -50.85 29.40 12.60
C ALA A 403 -51.47 29.79 11.26
N PHE A 404 -51.11 29.11 10.18
CA PHE A 404 -51.92 29.06 8.96
C PHE A 404 -51.85 27.68 8.32
N ALA A 405 -52.98 27.23 7.77
CA ALA A 405 -53.14 25.91 7.18
C ALA A 405 -53.98 25.99 5.89
N SER A 406 -53.57 25.21 4.88
CA SER A 406 -54.38 24.70 3.76
C SER A 406 -53.57 23.56 3.10
N SER A 407 -54.06 22.35 2.75
CA SER A 407 -55.36 21.79 2.31
C SER A 407 -55.55 21.72 0.78
N GLY A 408 -55.72 20.49 0.26
CA GLY A 408 -55.96 20.16 -1.17
C GLY A 408 -55.09 18.97 -1.66
N THR A 409 -55.48 17.68 -1.57
CA THR A 409 -56.54 16.93 -2.31
C THR A 409 -56.17 16.65 -3.79
N SER A 410 -56.28 15.46 -4.42
CA SER A 410 -56.43 14.03 -4.03
C SER A 410 -56.34 13.12 -5.28
N ALA A 411 -55.79 11.89 -5.16
CA ALA A 411 -56.09 10.65 -5.92
C ALA A 411 -55.02 9.60 -5.51
N SER A 412 -55.28 8.42 -4.91
CA SER A 412 -56.39 7.44 -4.94
C SER A 412 -56.48 6.59 -6.21
N THR A 413 -55.83 5.43 -6.16
CA THR A 413 -56.28 4.17 -6.77
C THR A 413 -55.90 3.01 -5.82
N THR A 414 -56.72 1.97 -5.77
CA THR A 414 -56.66 0.88 -4.78
C THR A 414 -56.66 -0.48 -5.48
N ALA A 415 -56.22 -1.51 -4.72
CA ALA A 415 -56.16 -2.95 -5.03
C ALA A 415 -54.76 -3.45 -5.45
N GLY A 416 -54.27 -4.58 -4.93
CA GLY A 416 -54.87 -5.45 -3.90
C GLY A 416 -53.83 -6.42 -3.34
N ALA A 417 -54.07 -6.91 -2.11
CA ALA A 417 -53.16 -7.84 -1.45
C ALA A 417 -53.43 -9.29 -1.84
N THR A 418 -52.37 -10.08 -2.02
CA THR A 418 -52.39 -11.53 -1.80
C THR A 418 -51.11 -11.97 -1.09
N THR A 419 -51.27 -12.64 0.04
CA THR A 419 -50.23 -13.29 0.82
C THR A 419 -49.90 -14.66 0.23
N ALA A 420 -48.61 -15.01 0.17
CA ALA A 420 -48.15 -16.38 -0.01
C ALA A 420 -46.83 -16.58 0.73
N ALA A 421 -46.88 -17.16 1.93
CA ALA A 421 -45.69 -17.63 2.62
C ALA A 421 -45.29 -19.00 2.04
N ALA A 422 -44.07 -19.13 1.53
CA ALA A 422 -43.53 -20.40 1.03
C ALA A 422 -42.60 -21.01 2.07
N THR A 423 -43.07 -22.06 2.75
CA THR A 423 -42.26 -22.87 3.67
C THR A 423 -41.30 -23.76 2.88
N ALA A 424 -39.99 -23.51 2.98
CA ALA A 424 -38.98 -24.37 2.37
C ALA A 424 -38.62 -25.54 3.30
N THR A 425 -38.98 -26.77 2.89
CA THR A 425 -38.53 -28.02 3.52
C THR A 425 -37.21 -28.47 2.89
N PRO A 426 -36.21 -28.93 3.66
CA PRO A 426 -34.91 -29.32 3.08
C PRO A 426 -35.01 -30.62 2.29
N ALA A 427 -34.51 -30.60 1.05
CA ALA A 427 -34.32 -31.80 0.24
C ALA A 427 -32.99 -32.48 0.61
N ALA A 428 -33.04 -33.78 0.91
CA ALA A 428 -31.84 -34.58 1.15
C ALA A 428 -31.23 -35.03 -0.19
N THR A 429 -29.99 -34.66 -0.45
CA THR A 429 -29.24 -35.13 -1.64
C THR A 429 -28.28 -36.26 -1.26
N THR A 430 -28.42 -37.38 -1.95
CA THR A 430 -27.75 -38.66 -1.68
C THR A 430 -26.24 -38.59 -1.96
N ARG A 431 -25.41 -39.11 -1.05
CA ARG A 431 -23.98 -39.35 -1.33
C ARG A 431 -23.85 -40.42 -2.43
N SER A 432 -23.30 -40.04 -3.58
CA SER A 432 -22.82 -40.99 -4.59
C SER A 432 -21.32 -41.24 -4.35
N VAL A 433 -20.96 -42.49 -4.07
CA VAL A 433 -19.56 -42.90 -3.84
C VAL A 433 -18.94 -43.30 -5.17
N ILE A 434 -18.09 -42.44 -5.74
CA ILE A 434 -17.33 -42.75 -6.94
C ILE A 434 -16.04 -43.48 -6.53
N ASN A 435 -16.02 -44.80 -6.72
CA ASN A 435 -14.80 -45.60 -6.63
C ASN A 435 -13.93 -45.32 -7.86
N VAL A 436 -12.83 -44.57 -7.70
CA VAL A 436 -11.81 -44.43 -8.74
C VAL A 436 -10.82 -45.59 -8.63
N SER A 437 -10.84 -46.49 -9.61
CA SER A 437 -9.86 -47.56 -9.75
C SER A 437 -8.54 -47.01 -10.30
N LEU A 438 -7.46 -47.11 -9.51
CA LEU A 438 -6.10 -46.82 -9.98
C LEU A 438 -5.62 -47.92 -10.94
N ALA A 439 -5.55 -47.61 -12.23
CA ALA A 439 -4.88 -48.44 -13.22
C ALA A 439 -3.38 -48.08 -13.30
N SER A 440 -2.51 -48.97 -12.83
CA SER A 440 -1.06 -48.79 -12.91
C SER A 440 -0.54 -48.92 -14.35
N ALA A 441 -0.16 -47.81 -14.98
CA ALA A 441 0.53 -47.81 -16.26
C ALA A 441 2.05 -47.93 -16.05
N ALA A 442 2.64 -49.04 -16.49
CA ALA A 442 4.08 -49.27 -16.38
C ALA A 442 4.85 -48.46 -17.45
N VAL A 443 5.73 -47.56 -17.00
CA VAL A 443 6.69 -46.87 -17.89
C VAL A 443 7.79 -47.86 -18.27
N ARG A 444 7.89 -48.20 -19.56
CA ARG A 444 8.96 -49.06 -20.09
C ARG A 444 10.19 -48.23 -20.44
N SER A 445 11.34 -48.68 -19.94
CA SER A 445 12.67 -48.24 -20.38
C SER A 445 12.83 -48.31 -21.90
N TRP A 446 13.43 -47.27 -22.48
CA TRP A 446 14.19 -47.35 -23.73
C TRP A 446 15.58 -46.77 -23.47
N SER A 447 16.61 -47.60 -23.65
CA SER A 447 18.01 -47.21 -23.63
C SER A 447 18.61 -47.54 -24.98
N ALA A 448 19.11 -46.53 -25.69
CA ALA A 448 19.97 -46.70 -26.86
C ALA A 448 20.86 -45.46 -27.01
N GLY A 449 22.17 -45.65 -27.03
CA GLY A 449 23.14 -44.58 -27.28
C GLY A 449 24.11 -44.96 -28.40
N LEU A 450 24.65 -43.95 -29.09
CA LEU A 450 25.85 -43.95 -29.93
C LEU A 450 26.28 -42.47 -30.02
N VAL A 451 27.42 -42.03 -29.46
CA VAL A 451 28.82 -42.19 -29.93
C VAL A 451 29.18 -41.24 -31.10
N GLY A 452 30.24 -40.43 -30.89
CA GLY A 452 30.83 -39.48 -31.86
C GLY A 452 30.94 -38.07 -31.25
N LEU A 453 31.98 -37.69 -30.51
CA LEU A 453 33.40 -37.53 -30.89
C LEU A 453 33.63 -36.46 -31.98
N ALA A 454 33.89 -35.22 -31.56
CA ALA A 454 34.68 -34.25 -32.33
C ALA A 454 35.36 -33.26 -31.38
N VAL A 455 36.70 -33.22 -31.40
CA VAL A 455 37.52 -32.20 -30.75
C VAL A 455 37.98 -31.22 -31.83
N VAL A 456 37.74 -29.92 -31.67
CA VAL A 456 38.52 -28.86 -32.32
C VAL A 456 38.74 -27.73 -31.32
N THR A 457 39.98 -27.25 -31.28
CA THR A 457 40.51 -26.21 -30.38
C THR A 457 40.41 -24.80 -30.96
N SER A 458 40.82 -23.81 -30.14
CA SER A 458 41.26 -22.46 -30.52
C SER A 458 40.15 -21.42 -30.72
N ALA A 459 40.37 -20.12 -30.51
CA ALA A 459 41.34 -19.37 -29.68
C ALA A 459 40.96 -17.87 -29.76
N VAL A 460 41.36 -17.09 -28.75
CA VAL A 460 41.69 -15.64 -28.81
C VAL A 460 40.94 -14.76 -29.83
N PHE A 461 40.09 -13.87 -29.32
CA PHE A 461 40.24 -12.41 -29.52
C PHE A 461 39.68 -11.66 -28.31
#